data_AF-A0A928A4E4-F1
#
_entry.id   AF-A0A928A4E4-F1
#
_cell.length_a   1.000
_cell.length_b   1.000
_cell.length_c   1.000
_cell.angle_alpha   90.00
_cell.angle_beta   90.00
_cell.angle_gamma   90.00
#
_symmetry.space_group_name_H-M   'P 1'
#
loop_
_entity.id
_entity.type
_entity.pdbx_description
1 polymer ?
#
loop_
_entity_poly.entity_id
_entity_poly.type
_entity_poly.pdbx_seq_one_letter_code
_entity_poly.pdbx_strand_id
1 'polypeptide(L)'
;MSINDSLIKLIKKYQNNKRPDTPARCVHYPSCSNYSIECYEKFNFFKATFLTIKRILFCTPLNRKFYDPVPYTKEEKKINKELDRLAESIEEILLEHYNKYPNMEITDFIKLIYQNSFGPRHMHNPSEETVLKYLTEEMKIVTNELEIIEDIGNGYIRVYLSKETNIENLSNHFLNSMNEDTYTETNIRVFYRKINILIKLIKKGSIKLPKKESMNYIKEYLSNGINPVRHSKTYNELYIPHYRVIKKIN
;
A
#
# COMPACT_ATOMS: atom_id res chain seq x y z
N MET A 1 -7.13 -34.16 12.95
CA MET A 1 -7.45 -32.70 13.00
C MET A 1 -6.87 -32.17 14.29
N SER A 2 -5.93 -31.24 14.21
CA SER A 2 -5.31 -30.66 15.40
C SER A 2 -6.32 -29.78 16.17
N ILE A 3 -6.04 -29.50 17.46
CA ILE A 3 -6.83 -28.53 18.24
C ILE A 3 -6.82 -27.16 17.54
N ASN A 4 -5.67 -26.77 16.96
CA ASN A 4 -5.53 -25.54 16.20
C ASN A 4 -6.47 -25.51 14.98
N ASP A 5 -6.54 -26.60 14.20
CA ASP A 5 -7.42 -26.68 13.02
C ASP A 5 -8.90 -26.49 13.40
N SER A 6 -9.29 -27.05 14.54
CA SER A 6 -10.65 -26.94 15.08
C SER A 6 -10.99 -25.49 15.43
N LEU A 7 -10.05 -24.77 16.06
CA LEU A 7 -10.21 -23.36 16.41
C LEU A 7 -10.21 -22.46 15.17
N ILE A 8 -9.34 -22.73 14.19
CA ILE A 8 -9.34 -22.01 12.91
C ILE A 8 -10.72 -22.15 12.22
N LYS A 9 -11.29 -23.36 12.20
CA LYS A 9 -12.65 -23.59 11.66
C LYS A 9 -13.72 -22.77 12.40
N LEU A 10 -13.64 -22.69 13.74
CA LEU A 10 -14.56 -21.87 14.53
C LEU A 10 -14.42 -20.37 14.24
N ILE A 11 -13.18 -19.87 14.10
CA ILE A 11 -12.93 -18.46 13.76
C ILE A 11 -13.45 -18.15 12.35
N LYS A 12 -13.21 -19.03 11.36
CA LYS A 12 -13.75 -18.87 9.99
C LYS A 12 -15.28 -18.87 9.99
N LYS A 13 -15.92 -19.73 10.77
CA LYS A 13 -17.39 -19.72 10.94
C LYS A 13 -17.89 -18.40 11.54
N TYR A 14 -17.19 -17.86 12.54
CA TYR A 14 -17.47 -16.54 13.09
C TYR A 14 -17.35 -15.43 12.04
N GLN A 15 -16.32 -15.47 11.18
CA GLN A 15 -16.13 -14.50 10.11
C GLN A 15 -17.28 -14.53 9.10
N ASN A 16 -17.71 -15.73 8.69
CA ASN A 16 -18.81 -15.91 7.72
C ASN A 16 -20.17 -15.49 8.28
N ASN A 17 -20.35 -15.53 9.60
CA ASN A 17 -21.59 -15.13 10.26
C ASN A 17 -21.65 -13.62 10.59
N LYS A 18 -20.60 -12.84 10.28
CA LYS A 18 -20.65 -11.39 10.47
C LYS A 18 -21.61 -10.78 9.47
N ARG A 19 -22.51 -9.93 9.97
CA ARG A 19 -23.40 -9.17 9.12
C ARG A 19 -22.62 -8.08 8.35
N PRO A 20 -23.01 -7.78 7.09
CA PRO A 20 -22.33 -6.76 6.27
C PRO A 20 -22.30 -5.36 6.91
N ASP A 21 -23.31 -5.04 7.71
CA ASP A 21 -23.50 -3.76 8.41
C ASP A 21 -22.77 -3.66 9.76
N THR A 22 -22.05 -4.71 10.17
CA THR A 22 -21.32 -4.68 11.44
C THR A 22 -20.02 -3.88 11.24
N PRO A 23 -19.87 -2.70 11.88
CA PRO A 23 -18.68 -1.87 11.68
C PRO A 23 -17.42 -2.61 12.10
N ALA A 24 -16.30 -2.33 11.41
CA ALA A 24 -15.00 -2.91 11.73
C ALA A 24 -14.53 -2.46 13.12
N ARG A 25 -14.77 -3.29 14.14
CA ARG A 25 -14.43 -2.99 15.53
C ARG A 25 -12.94 -3.05 15.83
N CYS A 26 -12.16 -3.76 15.01
CA CYS A 26 -10.73 -3.92 15.25
C CYS A 26 -9.99 -2.61 15.01
N VAL A 27 -9.21 -2.17 16.00
CA VAL A 27 -8.32 -1.01 15.85
C VAL A 27 -7.11 -1.35 14.98
N HIS A 28 -6.73 -2.62 14.99
CA HIS A 28 -5.54 -3.11 14.32
C HIS A 28 -5.80 -3.76 12.96
N TYR A 29 -4.76 -3.76 12.13
CA TYR A 29 -4.62 -4.59 10.95
C TYR A 29 -3.43 -5.56 11.12
N PRO A 30 -3.55 -6.85 10.76
CA PRO A 30 -4.79 -7.54 10.39
C PRO A 30 -5.79 -7.57 11.56
N SER A 31 -7.06 -7.86 11.27
CA SER A 31 -8.12 -7.96 12.29
C SER A 31 -7.79 -9.00 13.36
N CYS A 32 -8.37 -8.88 14.57
CA CYS A 32 -8.13 -9.84 15.65
C CYS A 32 -8.41 -11.28 15.19
N SER A 33 -9.48 -11.53 14.42
CA SER A 33 -9.78 -12.87 13.90
C SER A 33 -8.74 -13.38 12.90
N ASN A 34 -8.26 -12.54 11.98
CA ASN A 34 -7.21 -12.93 11.03
C ASN A 34 -5.88 -13.19 11.75
N TYR A 35 -5.53 -12.32 12.70
CA TYR A 35 -4.37 -12.48 13.57
C TYR A 35 -4.44 -13.80 14.37
N SER A 36 -5.61 -14.15 14.90
CA SER A 36 -5.80 -15.41 15.62
C SER A 36 -5.60 -16.62 14.71
N ILE A 37 -6.15 -16.60 13.50
CA ILE A 37 -5.96 -17.68 12.52
C ILE A 37 -4.47 -17.87 12.25
N GLU A 38 -3.74 -16.79 11.91
CA GLU A 38 -2.30 -16.84 11.63
C GLU A 38 -1.51 -17.31 12.87
N CYS A 39 -1.92 -16.95 14.10
CA CYS A 39 -1.32 -17.47 15.32
C CYS A 39 -1.46 -18.99 15.45
N TYR A 40 -2.65 -19.54 15.18
CA TYR A 40 -2.92 -20.98 15.25
C TYR A 40 -2.29 -21.77 14.08
N GLU A 41 -2.07 -21.12 12.94
CA GLU A 41 -1.30 -21.70 11.82
C GLU A 41 0.21 -21.77 12.15
N LYS A 42 0.73 -20.77 12.88
CA LYS A 42 2.18 -20.60 13.11
C LYS A 42 2.71 -21.21 14.41
N PHE A 43 1.89 -21.28 15.46
CA PHE A 43 2.33 -21.68 16.80
C PHE A 43 1.49 -22.79 17.39
N ASN A 44 2.05 -23.50 18.39
CA ASN A 44 1.28 -24.45 19.18
C ASN A 44 0.11 -23.77 19.92
N PHE A 45 -0.87 -24.58 20.33
CA PHE A 45 -2.12 -24.13 20.96
C PHE A 45 -1.92 -23.10 22.07
N PHE A 46 -1.02 -23.37 23.04
CA PHE A 46 -0.81 -22.48 24.18
C PHE A 46 -0.29 -21.11 23.78
N LYS A 47 0.73 -21.07 22.93
CA LYS A 47 1.32 -19.81 22.46
C LYS A 47 0.35 -19.04 21.57
N ALA A 48 -0.35 -19.72 20.66
CA ALA A 48 -1.35 -19.12 19.79
C ALA A 48 -2.51 -18.51 20.59
N THR A 49 -3.00 -19.23 21.61
CA THR A 49 -4.06 -18.77 22.51
C THR A 49 -3.64 -17.54 23.31
N PHE A 50 -2.43 -17.57 23.90
CA PHE A 50 -1.89 -16.43 24.64
C PHE A 50 -1.79 -15.17 23.77
N LEU A 51 -1.23 -15.29 22.56
CA LEU A 51 -1.11 -14.17 21.63
C LEU A 51 -2.47 -13.64 21.18
N THR A 52 -3.43 -14.53 20.91
CA THR A 52 -4.81 -14.19 20.56
C THR A 52 -5.51 -13.41 21.66
N ILE A 53 -5.46 -13.91 22.91
CA ILE A 53 -6.10 -13.25 24.06
C ILE A 53 -5.47 -11.87 24.28
N LYS A 54 -4.14 -11.80 24.29
CA LYS A 54 -3.41 -10.53 24.40
C LYS A 54 -3.89 -9.54 23.33
N ARG A 55 -3.95 -9.96 22.06
CA ARG A 55 -4.42 -9.12 20.95
C ARG A 55 -5.80 -8.54 21.20
N ILE A 56 -6.76 -9.38 21.62
CA ILE A 56 -8.14 -8.97 21.87
C ILE A 56 -8.21 -7.96 23.02
N LEU A 57 -7.51 -8.22 24.13
CA LEU A 57 -7.48 -7.31 25.29
C LEU A 57 -6.91 -5.94 24.96
N PHE A 58 -5.91 -5.88 24.06
CA PHE A 58 -5.29 -4.63 23.63
C PHE A 58 -6.01 -3.96 22.45
N CYS A 59 -7.05 -4.56 21.88
CA CYS A 59 -7.80 -4.02 20.76
C CYS A 59 -8.77 -2.92 21.23
N THR A 60 -8.24 -1.81 21.73
CA THR A 60 -8.98 -0.68 22.26
C THR A 60 -8.64 0.61 21.50
N PRO A 61 -9.55 1.62 21.46
CA PRO A 61 -9.31 2.88 20.75
C PRO A 61 -8.04 3.63 21.18
N LEU A 62 -7.57 3.39 22.41
CA LEU A 62 -6.36 4.02 22.96
C LEU A 62 -5.07 3.37 22.48
N ASN A 63 -5.13 2.24 21.77
CA ASN A 63 -3.94 1.58 21.28
C ASN A 63 -3.28 2.40 20.15
N ARG A 64 -1.95 2.53 20.23
CA ARG A 64 -1.16 3.36 19.32
C ARG A 64 -0.80 2.64 18.02
N LYS A 65 -0.75 1.31 18.01
CA LYS A 65 -0.31 0.51 16.85
C LYS A 65 -1.46 0.17 15.92
N PHE A 66 -1.34 0.54 14.64
CA PHE A 66 -2.29 0.12 13.61
C PHE A 66 -1.90 -1.25 13.05
N TYR A 67 -0.75 -1.33 12.36
CA TYR A 67 -0.23 -2.60 11.85
C TYR A 67 0.49 -3.34 12.98
N ASP A 68 0.06 -4.56 13.26
CA ASP A 68 0.63 -5.41 14.31
C ASP A 68 0.48 -6.89 13.88
N PRO A 69 1.43 -7.40 13.06
CA PRO A 69 1.40 -8.75 12.54
C PRO A 69 1.73 -9.79 13.63
N VAL A 70 1.47 -11.06 13.35
CA VAL A 70 1.84 -12.15 14.27
C VAL A 70 3.36 -12.14 14.48
N PRO A 71 3.84 -12.28 15.74
CA PRO A 71 5.27 -12.26 16.04
C PRO A 71 6.09 -13.20 15.16
N TYR A 72 7.26 -12.73 14.76
CA TYR A 72 8.24 -13.52 14.03
C TYR A 72 8.91 -14.56 14.94
N THR A 73 9.15 -15.76 14.41
CA THR A 73 10.01 -16.77 15.04
C THR A 73 11.43 -16.22 15.19
N LYS A 74 12.28 -16.91 15.97
CA LYS A 74 13.67 -16.47 16.14
C LYS A 74 14.41 -16.36 14.80
N GLU A 75 14.16 -17.28 13.89
CA GLU A 75 14.76 -17.30 12.54
C GLU A 75 14.26 -16.12 11.68
N GLU A 76 12.96 -15.82 11.73
CA GLU A 76 12.35 -14.74 10.96
C GLU A 76 12.74 -13.33 11.46
N LYS A 77 13.31 -13.18 12.66
CA LYS A 77 13.67 -11.85 13.21
C LYS A 77 14.69 -11.10 12.34
N LYS A 78 15.63 -11.80 11.70
CA LYS A 78 16.61 -11.17 10.80
C LYS A 78 15.90 -10.60 9.57
N ILE A 79 15.02 -11.39 8.95
CA ILE A 79 14.17 -10.99 7.83
C ILE A 79 13.30 -9.79 8.22
N ASN A 80 12.71 -9.80 9.41
CA ASN A 80 11.88 -8.68 9.87
C ASN A 80 12.64 -7.34 9.90
N LYS A 81 13.89 -7.34 10.39
CA LYS A 81 14.71 -6.12 10.43
C LYS A 81 15.05 -5.63 9.02
N GLU A 82 15.24 -6.54 8.08
CA GLU A 82 15.44 -6.20 6.67
C GLU A 82 14.19 -5.61 6.04
N LEU A 83 13.01 -6.19 6.29
CA LEU A 83 11.72 -5.65 5.83
C LEU A 83 11.45 -4.25 6.39
N ASP A 84 11.83 -3.99 7.65
CA ASP A 84 11.72 -2.67 8.26
C ASP A 84 12.63 -1.67 7.53
N ARG A 85 13.90 -2.02 7.27
CA ARG A 85 14.84 -1.19 6.50
C ARG A 85 14.36 -0.88 5.09
N LEU A 86 13.80 -1.87 4.38
CA LEU A 86 13.24 -1.68 3.04
C LEU A 86 12.04 -0.72 3.02
N ALA A 87 11.36 -0.55 4.15
CA ALA A 87 10.25 0.39 4.29
C ALA A 87 10.70 1.79 4.73
N GLU A 88 11.82 1.93 5.42
CA GLU A 88 12.24 3.19 6.07
C GLU A 88 12.39 4.36 5.09
N SER A 89 12.88 4.12 3.87
CA SER A 89 13.06 5.18 2.86
C SER A 89 11.76 5.84 2.39
N ILE A 90 10.60 5.22 2.64
CA ILE A 90 9.31 5.82 2.26
C ILE A 90 9.01 7.09 3.05
N GLU A 91 9.56 7.24 4.27
CA GLU A 91 9.26 8.39 5.13
C GLU A 91 9.66 9.70 4.46
N GLU A 92 10.86 9.74 3.88
CA GLU A 92 11.39 10.89 3.14
C GLU A 92 10.54 11.18 1.90
N ILE A 93 10.28 10.17 1.06
CA ILE A 93 9.45 10.29 -0.15
C ILE A 93 8.05 10.85 0.18
N LEU A 94 7.42 10.38 1.25
CA LEU A 94 6.08 10.85 1.66
C LEU A 94 6.11 12.33 2.07
N LEU A 95 7.13 12.75 2.81
CA LEU A 95 7.28 14.13 3.27
C LEU A 95 7.63 15.08 2.11
N GLU A 96 8.52 14.66 1.21
CA GLU A 96 8.86 15.41 -0.01
C GLU A 96 7.63 15.65 -0.88
N HIS A 97 6.85 14.59 -1.16
CA HIS A 97 5.63 14.70 -1.93
C HIS A 97 4.58 15.55 -1.22
N TYR A 98 4.45 15.44 0.10
CA TYR A 98 3.53 16.28 0.84
C TYR A 98 3.91 17.76 0.78
N ASN A 99 5.22 18.07 0.83
CA ASN A 99 5.71 19.44 0.67
C ASN A 99 5.46 19.98 -0.75
N LYS A 100 5.64 19.14 -1.77
CA LYS A 100 5.39 19.50 -3.17
C LYS A 100 3.90 19.63 -3.49
N TYR A 101 3.06 18.78 -2.89
CA TYR A 101 1.63 18.69 -3.13
C TYR A 101 0.85 18.78 -1.79
N PRO A 102 0.74 19.98 -1.19
CA PRO A 102 0.19 20.16 0.17
C PRO A 102 -1.29 19.77 0.31
N ASN A 103 -2.04 19.74 -0.79
CA ASN A 103 -3.45 19.33 -0.85
C ASN A 103 -3.66 17.83 -1.18
N MET A 104 -2.62 16.99 -1.10
CA MET A 104 -2.79 15.54 -1.21
C MET A 104 -3.77 15.02 -0.17
N GLU A 105 -4.69 14.16 -0.61
CA GLU A 105 -5.60 13.43 0.28
C GLU A 105 -5.03 12.06 0.63
N ILE A 106 -5.67 11.36 1.58
CA ILE A 106 -5.23 10.02 1.99
C ILE A 106 -5.12 9.04 0.80
N THR A 107 -5.99 9.17 -0.19
CA THR A 107 -6.01 8.33 -1.39
C THR A 107 -4.74 8.51 -2.24
N ASP A 108 -4.19 9.72 -2.31
CA ASP A 108 -2.99 10.05 -3.07
C ASP A 108 -1.74 9.49 -2.40
N PHE A 109 -1.69 9.51 -1.07
CA PHE A 109 -0.63 8.83 -0.32
C PHE A 109 -0.68 7.31 -0.49
N ILE A 110 -1.87 6.71 -0.47
CA ILE A 110 -2.03 5.27 -0.75
C ILE A 110 -1.59 4.94 -2.17
N LYS A 111 -1.93 5.79 -3.15
CA LYS A 111 -1.46 5.64 -4.53
C LYS A 111 0.07 5.70 -4.62
N LEU A 112 0.70 6.66 -3.95
CA LEU A 112 2.15 6.82 -3.93
C LEU A 112 2.84 5.59 -3.32
N ILE A 113 2.38 5.11 -2.16
CA ILE A 113 2.93 3.90 -1.52
C ILE A 113 2.70 2.65 -2.41
N TYR A 114 1.56 2.57 -3.09
CA TYR A 114 1.26 1.49 -4.03
C TYR A 114 2.26 1.48 -5.18
N GLN A 115 2.42 2.62 -5.87
CA GLN A 115 3.35 2.75 -7.00
C GLN A 115 4.80 2.52 -6.57
N ASN A 116 5.20 3.04 -5.42
CA ASN A 116 6.51 2.78 -4.83
C ASN A 116 6.73 1.28 -4.52
N SER A 117 5.70 0.56 -4.11
CA SER A 117 5.82 -0.86 -3.73
C SER A 117 5.67 -1.82 -4.92
N PHE A 118 4.87 -1.45 -5.92
CA PHE A 118 4.43 -2.37 -6.97
C PHE A 118 4.61 -1.83 -8.41
N GLY A 119 5.11 -0.61 -8.58
CA GLY A 119 5.29 0.01 -9.89
C GLY A 119 3.97 0.34 -10.60
N PRO A 120 3.94 0.31 -11.94
CA PRO A 120 2.77 0.66 -12.77
C PRO A 120 1.71 -0.45 -12.86
N ARG A 121 1.64 -1.37 -11.90
CA ARG A 121 0.75 -2.54 -11.99
C ARG A 121 -0.71 -2.15 -12.22
N HIS A 122 -1.34 -2.79 -13.20
CA HIS A 122 -2.75 -2.61 -13.58
C HIS A 122 -3.48 -3.97 -13.62
N MET A 123 -4.82 -3.95 -13.60
CA MET A 123 -5.64 -5.18 -13.67
C MET A 123 -5.55 -5.90 -15.03
N HIS A 124 -5.08 -5.23 -16.09
CA HIS A 124 -4.96 -5.78 -17.44
C HIS A 124 -3.59 -5.40 -18.00
N ASN A 125 -2.94 -6.32 -18.71
CA ASN A 125 -1.67 -6.06 -19.40
C ASN A 125 -1.98 -5.64 -20.86
N PRO A 126 -1.99 -4.34 -21.18
CA PRO A 126 -2.35 -3.85 -22.51
C PRO A 126 -1.27 -4.25 -23.54
N SER A 127 -1.67 -4.40 -24.81
CA SER A 127 -0.70 -4.53 -25.89
C SER A 127 0.10 -3.23 -26.07
N GLU A 128 1.30 -3.33 -26.64
CA GLU A 128 2.13 -2.18 -26.97
C GLU A 128 1.40 -1.16 -27.84
N GLU A 129 0.71 -1.62 -28.88
CA GLU A 129 -0.13 -0.78 -29.73
C GLU A 129 -1.20 -0.01 -28.92
N THR A 130 -1.80 -0.66 -27.92
CA THR A 130 -2.80 -0.05 -27.05
C THR A 130 -2.19 1.06 -26.18
N VAL A 131 -1.01 0.80 -25.59
CA VAL A 131 -0.28 1.79 -24.77
C VAL A 131 0.14 2.98 -25.61
N LEU A 132 0.75 2.74 -26.78
CA LEU A 132 1.17 3.78 -27.71
C LEU A 132 -0.01 4.65 -28.15
N LYS A 133 -1.15 4.04 -28.50
CA LYS A 133 -2.36 4.76 -28.87
C LYS A 133 -2.83 5.68 -27.75
N TYR A 134 -2.93 5.19 -26.51
CA TYR A 134 -3.39 6.01 -25.38
C TYR A 134 -2.42 7.16 -25.07
N LEU A 135 -1.11 6.91 -25.10
CA LEU A 135 -0.10 7.95 -24.88
C LEU A 135 -0.10 9.00 -25.98
N THR A 136 -0.30 8.59 -27.23
CA THR A 136 -0.39 9.51 -28.38
C THR A 136 -1.59 10.43 -28.24
N GLU A 137 -2.75 9.93 -27.80
CA GLU A 137 -3.92 10.78 -27.54
C GLU A 137 -3.71 11.72 -26.35
N GLU A 138 -3.07 11.24 -25.27
CA GLU A 138 -2.77 12.08 -24.11
C GLU A 138 -1.77 13.20 -24.44
N MET A 139 -0.78 12.94 -25.30
CA MET A 139 0.19 13.94 -25.75
C MET A 139 -0.43 15.12 -26.51
N LYS A 140 -1.60 14.94 -27.15
CA LYS A 140 -2.29 16.03 -27.86
C LYS A 140 -2.80 17.12 -26.92
N ILE A 141 -3.05 16.79 -25.66
CA ILE A 141 -3.57 17.72 -24.64
C ILE A 141 -2.49 18.21 -23.68
N VAL A 142 -1.26 17.71 -23.81
CA VAL A 142 -0.12 18.09 -22.98
C VAL A 142 0.36 19.48 -23.37
N THR A 143 0.43 20.36 -22.37
CA THR A 143 0.90 21.75 -22.53
C THR A 143 2.31 21.97 -21.99
N ASN A 144 2.85 21.00 -21.24
CA ASN A 144 4.19 21.09 -20.66
C ASN A 144 5.26 21.06 -21.76
N GLU A 145 6.19 22.01 -21.73
CA GLU A 145 7.30 22.09 -22.67
C GLU A 145 8.39 21.05 -22.35
N LEU A 146 8.77 20.93 -21.07
CA LEU A 146 9.88 20.06 -20.63
C LEU A 146 9.38 18.83 -19.88
N GLU A 147 10.10 17.71 -20.04
CA GLU A 147 9.86 16.47 -19.30
C GLU A 147 10.22 16.66 -17.82
N ILE A 148 9.28 16.35 -16.93
CA ILE A 148 9.49 16.39 -15.49
C ILE A 148 9.58 14.96 -14.99
N ILE A 149 10.69 14.63 -14.32
CA ILE A 149 10.90 13.33 -13.68
C ILE A 149 10.77 13.52 -12.17
N GLU A 150 9.93 12.69 -11.55
CA GLU A 150 9.69 12.69 -10.11
C GLU A 150 10.05 11.33 -9.53
N ASP A 151 11.03 11.29 -8.62
CA ASP A 151 11.40 10.07 -7.91
C ASP A 151 10.31 9.72 -6.90
N ILE A 152 9.78 8.50 -6.99
CA ILE A 152 8.78 7.99 -6.03
C ILE A 152 9.36 6.91 -5.12
N GLY A 153 10.67 6.70 -5.16
CA GLY A 153 11.44 5.74 -4.37
C GLY A 153 11.38 4.30 -4.91
N ASN A 154 12.17 3.43 -4.27
CA ASN A 154 12.27 2.00 -4.60
C ASN A 154 12.64 1.73 -6.08
N GLY A 155 13.41 2.64 -6.68
CA GLY A 155 13.80 2.54 -8.08
C GLY A 155 12.68 2.84 -9.07
N TYR A 156 11.55 3.42 -8.64
CA TYR A 156 10.49 3.87 -9.53
C TYR A 156 10.48 5.40 -9.63
N ILE A 157 10.14 5.89 -10.82
CA ILE A 157 9.97 7.31 -11.12
C ILE A 157 8.62 7.53 -11.82
N ARG A 158 8.07 8.73 -11.67
CA ARG A 158 6.97 9.26 -12.48
C ARG A 158 7.55 10.17 -13.55
N VAL A 159 7.30 9.83 -14.81
CA VAL A 159 7.68 10.63 -15.97
C VAL A 159 6.44 11.37 -16.42
N TYR A 160 6.44 12.70 -16.27
CA TYR A 160 5.35 13.56 -16.71
C TYR A 160 5.48 13.85 -18.19
N LEU A 161 4.37 13.68 -18.91
CA LEU A 161 4.32 13.95 -20.33
C LEU A 161 4.58 15.43 -20.61
N SER A 162 5.34 15.66 -21.68
CA SER A 162 5.76 16.96 -22.22
C SER A 162 5.87 16.87 -23.75
N LYS A 163 5.93 18.01 -24.44
CA LYS A 163 6.08 18.03 -25.91
C LYS A 163 7.35 17.31 -26.41
N GLU A 164 8.39 17.23 -25.59
CA GLU A 164 9.65 16.56 -25.93
C GLU A 164 9.66 15.06 -25.58
N THR A 165 8.58 14.54 -24.99
CA THR A 165 8.53 13.13 -24.54
C THR A 165 8.66 12.17 -25.72
N ASN A 166 9.68 11.31 -25.67
CA ASN A 166 9.81 10.20 -26.61
C ASN A 166 8.81 9.09 -26.24
N ILE A 167 7.65 9.09 -26.92
CA ILE A 167 6.52 8.21 -26.64
C ILE A 167 6.90 6.73 -26.81
N GLU A 168 7.66 6.38 -27.85
CA GLU A 168 8.07 4.99 -28.10
C GLU A 168 8.96 4.48 -26.97
N ASN A 169 9.97 5.26 -26.59
CA ASN A 169 10.86 4.94 -25.49
C ASN A 169 10.11 4.81 -24.16
N LEU A 170 9.25 5.78 -23.85
CA LEU A 170 8.44 5.77 -22.62
C LEU A 170 7.48 4.57 -22.58
N SER A 171 6.86 4.23 -23.72
CA SER A 171 5.96 3.08 -23.84
C SER A 171 6.69 1.77 -23.54
N ASN A 172 7.88 1.60 -24.12
CA ASN A 172 8.71 0.41 -23.90
C ASN A 172 9.14 0.27 -22.44
N HIS A 173 9.61 1.36 -21.82
CA HIS A 173 9.99 1.35 -20.41
C HIS A 173 8.80 1.09 -19.48
N PHE A 174 7.64 1.66 -19.81
CA PHE A 174 6.39 1.41 -19.08
C PHE A 174 5.97 -0.05 -19.15
N LEU A 175 5.94 -0.65 -20.33
CA LEU A 175 5.61 -2.07 -20.51
C LEU A 175 6.59 -3.00 -19.79
N ASN A 176 7.89 -2.73 -19.90
CA ASN A 176 8.90 -3.52 -19.19
C ASN A 176 8.71 -3.45 -17.68
N SER A 177 8.37 -2.26 -17.16
CA SER A 177 8.08 -2.05 -15.74
C SER A 177 6.78 -2.72 -15.29
N MET A 178 5.80 -2.88 -16.19
CA MET A 178 4.54 -3.58 -15.91
C MET A 178 4.71 -5.10 -15.84
N ASN A 179 5.63 -5.66 -16.62
CA ASN A 179 5.86 -7.11 -16.69
C ASN A 179 6.65 -7.68 -15.50
N GLU A 180 7.19 -6.83 -14.63
CA GLU A 180 7.88 -7.26 -13.42
C GLU A 180 6.86 -7.77 -12.39
N ASP A 181 7.04 -9.00 -11.87
CA ASP A 181 6.22 -9.52 -10.78
C ASP A 181 6.62 -8.88 -9.45
N THR A 182 6.03 -7.72 -9.19
CA THR A 182 6.27 -6.94 -7.97
C THR A 182 5.31 -7.31 -6.85
N TYR A 183 4.25 -8.08 -7.11
CA TYR A 183 3.22 -8.41 -6.10
C TYR A 183 3.60 -9.68 -5.31
N THR A 184 4.82 -9.67 -4.76
CA THR A 184 5.37 -10.76 -3.96
C THR A 184 4.97 -10.64 -2.50
N GLU A 185 5.03 -11.75 -1.75
CA GLU A 185 4.75 -11.74 -0.31
C GLU A 185 5.65 -10.75 0.44
N THR A 186 6.93 -10.65 0.05
CA THR A 186 7.90 -9.69 0.58
C THR A 186 7.42 -8.25 0.37
N ASN A 187 7.04 -7.88 -0.86
CA ASN A 187 6.61 -6.51 -1.17
C ASN A 187 5.29 -6.16 -0.48
N ILE A 188 4.38 -7.13 -0.32
CA ILE A 188 3.15 -6.96 0.48
C ILE A 188 3.49 -6.66 1.95
N ARG A 189 4.43 -7.41 2.54
CA ARG A 189 4.88 -7.19 3.92
C ARG A 189 5.57 -5.82 4.08
N VAL A 190 6.34 -5.39 3.09
CA VAL A 190 6.95 -4.04 3.07
C VAL A 190 5.88 -2.96 2.90
N PHE A 191 4.88 -3.16 2.03
CA PHE A 191 3.76 -2.24 1.83
C PHE A 191 3.03 -1.95 3.15
N TYR A 192 2.69 -2.98 3.93
CA TYR A 192 2.05 -2.76 5.25
C TYR A 192 2.90 -1.95 6.22
N ARG A 193 4.24 -2.09 6.17
CA ARG A 193 5.16 -1.27 6.98
C ARG A 193 5.17 0.18 6.52
N LYS A 194 5.18 0.42 5.21
CA LYS A 194 5.08 1.77 4.64
C LYS A 194 3.76 2.46 5.02
N ILE A 195 2.64 1.73 4.99
CA ILE A 195 1.35 2.22 5.51
C ILE A 195 1.47 2.60 7.00
N ASN A 196 2.12 1.78 7.82
CA ASN A 196 2.30 2.07 9.23
C ASN A 196 3.18 3.33 9.46
N ILE A 197 4.16 3.60 8.59
CA ILE A 197 4.95 4.83 8.60
C ILE A 197 4.05 6.04 8.30
N LEU A 198 3.25 5.99 7.23
CA LEU A 198 2.27 7.04 6.92
C LEU A 198 1.33 7.34 8.11
N ILE A 199 0.80 6.30 8.75
CA ILE A 199 -0.06 6.45 9.93
C ILE A 199 0.68 7.15 11.09
N LYS A 200 1.96 6.83 11.32
CA LYS A 200 2.78 7.51 12.34
C LYS A 200 2.94 8.99 12.00
N LEU A 201 3.21 9.34 10.75
CA LEU A 201 3.34 10.73 10.29
C LEU A 201 2.05 11.51 10.50
N ILE A 202 0.89 10.93 10.15
CA ILE A 202 -0.43 11.53 10.38
C ILE A 202 -0.71 11.71 11.88
N LYS A 203 -0.42 10.70 12.70
CA LYS A 203 -0.65 10.77 14.15
C LYS A 203 0.21 11.83 14.82
N LYS A 204 1.48 11.95 14.42
CA LYS A 204 2.44 12.97 14.89
C LYS A 204 2.11 14.38 14.39
N GLY A 205 1.34 14.51 13.32
CA GLY A 205 1.00 15.80 12.71
C GLY A 205 2.04 16.30 11.70
N SER A 206 3.02 15.47 11.33
CA SER A 206 3.98 15.76 10.25
C SER A 206 3.28 15.82 8.88
N ILE A 207 2.24 15.00 8.69
CA ILE A 207 1.30 15.09 7.57
C ILE A 207 -0.06 15.50 8.16
N LYS A 208 -0.59 16.65 7.76
CA LYS A 208 -1.83 17.19 8.33
C LYS A 208 -3.04 16.69 7.54
N LEU A 209 -3.47 15.47 7.87
CA LEU A 209 -4.72 14.88 7.37
C LEU A 209 -5.74 14.65 8.51
N PRO A 210 -7.06 14.64 8.22
CA PRO A 210 -8.08 14.26 9.18
C PRO A 210 -7.85 12.82 9.67
N LYS A 211 -7.48 12.67 10.96
CA LYS A 211 -6.95 11.41 11.50
C LYS A 211 -7.97 10.27 11.41
N LYS A 212 -9.23 10.53 11.75
CA LYS A 212 -10.28 9.51 11.85
C LYS A 212 -10.64 8.97 10.46
N GLU A 213 -10.87 9.88 9.53
CA GLU A 213 -11.21 9.64 8.13
C GLU A 213 -10.06 8.88 7.44
N SER A 214 -8.82 9.32 7.66
CA SER A 214 -7.64 8.65 7.12
C SER A 214 -7.53 7.20 7.61
N MET A 215 -7.71 6.96 8.92
CA MET A 215 -7.64 5.60 9.45
C MET A 215 -8.79 4.72 8.94
N ASN A 216 -9.99 5.28 8.75
CA ASN A 216 -11.13 4.55 8.20
C ASN A 216 -10.87 4.16 6.74
N TYR A 217 -10.40 5.09 5.91
CA TYR A 217 -10.05 4.84 4.52
C TYR A 217 -8.99 3.75 4.39
N ILE A 218 -7.90 3.83 5.17
CA ILE A 218 -6.84 2.80 5.17
C ILE A 218 -7.42 1.42 5.53
N LYS A 219 -8.27 1.33 6.56
CA LYS A 219 -8.87 0.05 6.95
C LYS A 219 -9.73 -0.54 5.84
N GLU A 220 -10.60 0.28 5.27
CA GLU A 220 -11.48 -0.13 4.18
C GLU A 220 -10.66 -0.62 2.97
N TYR A 221 -9.69 0.18 2.54
CA TYR A 221 -8.76 -0.16 1.47
C TYR A 221 -8.07 -1.51 1.71
N LEU A 222 -7.43 -1.70 2.88
CA LEU A 222 -6.72 -2.94 3.19
C LEU A 222 -7.66 -4.15 3.37
N SER A 223 -8.94 -3.93 3.71
CA SER A 223 -9.93 -5.00 3.80
C SER A 223 -10.43 -5.48 2.44
N ASN A 224 -10.44 -4.59 1.44
CA ASN A 224 -10.80 -4.89 0.06
C ASN A 224 -9.62 -5.45 -0.76
N GLY A 225 -8.45 -5.62 -0.14
CA GLY A 225 -7.21 -6.04 -0.79
C GLY A 225 -6.39 -4.87 -1.35
N ILE A 226 -5.11 -5.12 -1.59
CA ILE A 226 -4.15 -4.10 -2.05
C ILE A 226 -4.32 -3.92 -3.56
N ASN A 227 -5.25 -3.05 -3.94
CA ASN A 227 -5.57 -2.74 -5.33
C ASN A 227 -5.00 -1.37 -5.75
N PRO A 228 -4.70 -1.14 -7.04
CA PRO A 228 -4.37 0.18 -7.54
C PRO A 228 -5.52 1.17 -7.27
N VAL A 229 -5.19 2.40 -6.86
CA VAL A 229 -6.16 3.49 -6.68
C VAL A 229 -5.92 4.64 -7.65
N ARG A 230 -6.98 5.39 -7.94
CA ARG A 230 -6.89 6.66 -8.68
C ARG A 230 -6.57 7.81 -7.73
N HIS A 231 -6.05 8.90 -8.28
CA HIS A 231 -5.84 10.13 -7.51
C HIS A 231 -7.17 10.70 -7.01
N SER A 232 -7.13 11.45 -5.92
CA SER A 232 -8.28 12.23 -5.47
C SER A 232 -8.71 13.24 -6.53
N LYS A 233 -9.98 13.68 -6.45
CA LYS A 233 -10.49 14.74 -7.31
C LYS A 233 -9.66 16.02 -7.13
N THR A 234 -9.42 16.39 -5.88
CA THR A 234 -8.59 17.54 -5.47
C THR A 234 -7.20 17.50 -6.10
N TYR A 235 -6.52 16.35 -6.05
CA TYR A 235 -5.19 16.20 -6.63
C TYR A 235 -5.20 16.35 -8.16
N ASN A 236 -6.19 15.76 -8.83
CA ASN A 236 -6.31 15.88 -10.29
C ASN A 236 -6.59 17.32 -10.73
N GLU A 237 -7.45 18.04 -10.01
CA GLU A 237 -7.82 19.42 -10.34
C GLU A 237 -6.67 20.41 -10.10
N LEU A 238 -5.88 20.22 -9.03
CA LEU A 238 -4.81 21.14 -8.66
C LEU A 238 -3.47 20.89 -9.37
N TYR A 239 -3.15 19.62 -9.65
CA TYR A 239 -1.81 19.23 -10.09
C TYR A 239 -1.77 18.55 -11.46
N ILE A 240 -2.94 18.19 -12.01
CA ILE A 240 -3.12 17.70 -13.38
C ILE A 240 -2.06 16.63 -13.76
N PRO A 241 -2.02 15.50 -13.04
CA PRO A 241 -0.91 14.56 -13.11
C PRO A 241 -0.96 13.65 -14.35
N HIS A 242 -0.44 14.15 -15.47
CA HIS A 242 -0.22 13.37 -16.69
C HIS A 242 1.14 12.69 -16.65
N TYR A 243 1.28 11.63 -15.85
CA TYR A 243 2.52 10.89 -15.74
C TYR A 243 2.37 9.40 -16.04
N ARG A 244 3.50 8.74 -16.30
CA ARG A 244 3.65 7.27 -16.27
C ARG A 244 4.66 6.85 -15.23
N VAL A 245 4.37 5.75 -14.53
CA VAL A 245 5.31 5.16 -13.58
C VAL A 245 6.18 4.18 -14.31
N ILE A 246 7.50 4.36 -14.26
CA ILE A 246 8.46 3.43 -14.83
C ILE A 246 9.54 3.12 -13.79
N LYS A 247 10.20 1.97 -13.96
CA LYS A 247 11.42 1.67 -13.22
C LYS A 247 12.54 2.56 -13.78
N LYS A 248 13.29 3.20 -12.88
CA LYS A 248 14.45 4.01 -13.22
C LYS A 248 15.47 3.14 -13.93
N ILE A 249 15.91 3.59 -15.09
CA ILE A 249 16.98 2.94 -15.86
C ILE A 249 18.28 3.58 -15.40
N ASN A 250 19.21 2.73 -14.98
CA ASN A 250 20.54 3.14 -14.58
C ASN A 250 21.41 3.42 -15.80
#